data_AF-A0A9F2W7U5-F1
#
_entry.id   AF-A0A9F2W7U5-F1
#
_cell.length_a   1.000
_cell.length_b   1.000
_cell.length_c   1.000
_cell.angle_alpha   90.00
_cell.angle_beta   90.00
_cell.angle_gamma   90.00
#
_symmetry.space_group_name_H-M   'P 1'
#
loop_
_entity.id
_entity.type
_entity.pdbx_description
1 polymer ?
#
loop_
_entity_poly.entity_id
_entity_poly.type
_entity_poly.pdbx_seq_one_letter_code
_entity_poly.pdbx_strand_id
1 'polypeptide(L)'
;MVYQEPSRWSYTFQTYSCLSRLRAQLAPPAAQAQKTQEPVRVFERSVYSDRYIFAKNLFEIGHLTEIEWIIYQDWHTFLLQTFGDQLALHGFLYLRAPPEVCFERLRCRSRPEEKEVRLPYLEQLHVQHENWLAKKTTMIHSGSLRDVPVLILDVTKDFENDPNEQRKLVGQVKTFMKTLCSDPLPSVSTTVSN
;
A
#
# COMPACT_ATOMS: atom_id res chain seq x y z
N MET A 1 -15.65 -0.48 -17.11
CA MET A 1 -14.55 0.35 -17.67
C MET A 1 -13.17 -0.29 -17.47
N VAL A 2 -12.69 -0.64 -16.26
CA VAL A 2 -11.42 -1.40 -16.13
C VAL A 2 -11.66 -2.92 -16.09
N TYR A 3 -12.54 -3.38 -15.20
CA TYR A 3 -12.83 -4.81 -15.05
C TYR A 3 -13.57 -5.44 -16.25
N GLN A 4 -14.09 -4.61 -17.17
CA GLN A 4 -14.75 -5.08 -18.39
C GLN A 4 -13.75 -5.38 -19.52
N GLU A 5 -12.69 -4.58 -19.64
CA GLU A 5 -11.63 -4.77 -20.65
C GLU A 5 -10.25 -4.51 -20.02
N PRO A 6 -9.81 -5.40 -19.11
CA PRO A 6 -8.62 -5.17 -18.32
C PRO A 6 -7.36 -5.07 -19.19
N SER A 7 -7.23 -5.86 -20.26
CA SER A 7 -6.09 -5.75 -21.18
C SER A 7 -6.00 -4.41 -21.93
N ARG A 8 -7.10 -3.66 -22.04
CA ARG A 8 -7.10 -2.34 -22.69
C ARG A 8 -6.84 -1.20 -21.71
N TRP A 9 -7.31 -1.32 -20.47
CA TRP A 9 -7.39 -0.21 -19.52
C TRP A 9 -6.50 -0.35 -18.29
N SER A 10 -5.86 -1.51 -18.07
CA SER A 10 -5.01 -1.74 -16.90
C SER A 10 -3.87 -0.74 -16.80
N TYR A 11 -3.13 -0.51 -17.89
CA TYR A 11 -2.01 0.44 -17.89
C TYR A 11 -2.47 1.87 -17.55
N THR A 12 -3.52 2.34 -18.22
CA THR A 12 -4.11 3.66 -17.98
C THR A 12 -4.58 3.81 -16.53
N PHE A 13 -5.27 2.79 -16.00
CA PHE A 13 -5.79 2.81 -14.64
C PHE A 13 -4.67 2.82 -13.60
N GLN A 14 -3.66 1.94 -13.73
CA GLN A 14 -2.55 1.89 -12.80
C GLN A 14 -1.75 3.20 -12.79
N THR A 15 -1.54 3.79 -13.97
CA THR A 15 -0.87 5.09 -14.10
C THR A 15 -1.64 6.19 -13.37
N TYR A 16 -2.94 6.30 -13.61
CA TYR A 16 -3.75 7.34 -12.97
C TYR A 16 -3.93 7.11 -11.46
N SER A 17 -4.10 5.86 -11.03
CA SER A 17 -4.22 5.49 -9.61
C SER A 17 -2.97 5.86 -8.83
N CYS A 18 -1.79 5.46 -9.33
CA CYS A 18 -0.52 5.78 -8.69
C CYS A 18 -0.24 7.29 -8.69
N LEU A 19 -0.52 8.00 -9.78
CA LEU A 19 -0.35 9.46 -9.83
C LEU A 19 -1.28 10.18 -8.83
N SER A 20 -2.52 9.73 -8.70
CA SER A 20 -3.48 10.28 -7.75
C SER A 20 -3.04 10.03 -6.31
N ARG A 21 -2.51 8.84 -6.03
CA ARG A 21 -1.97 8.49 -4.71
C ARG A 21 -0.72 9.29 -4.38
N LEU A 22 0.19 9.44 -5.34
CA LEU A 22 1.38 10.26 -5.21
C LEU A 22 1.01 11.70 -4.83
N ARG A 23 0.07 12.32 -5.55
CA ARG A 23 -0.43 13.66 -5.23
C ARG A 23 -1.01 13.76 -3.81
N ALA A 24 -1.78 12.76 -3.39
CA ALA A 24 -2.35 12.73 -2.04
C ALA A 24 -1.27 12.58 -0.95
N GLN A 25 -0.21 11.82 -1.21
CA GLN A 25 0.91 11.64 -0.28
C GLN A 25 1.79 12.89 -0.18
N LEU A 26 2.04 13.57 -1.31
CA LEU A 26 2.82 14.82 -1.36
C LEU A 26 2.03 16.05 -0.90
N ALA A 27 0.70 15.99 -0.87
CA ALA A 27 -0.11 17.10 -0.39
C ALA A 27 0.30 17.49 1.05
N PRO A 28 0.31 18.78 1.40
CA PRO A 28 0.67 19.20 2.75
C PRO A 28 -0.25 18.57 3.80
N PRO A 29 0.25 18.27 5.01
CA PRO A 29 -0.59 17.81 6.10
C PRO A 29 -1.72 18.81 6.39
N ALA A 30 -2.87 18.31 6.85
CA ALA A 30 -3.94 19.19 7.31
C ALA A 30 -3.41 20.14 8.40
N ALA A 31 -3.86 21.40 8.38
CA ALA A 31 -3.39 22.44 9.31
C ALA A 31 -3.55 22.03 10.80
N GLN A 32 -4.49 21.14 11.11
CA GLN A 32 -4.71 20.61 12.46
C GLN A 32 -3.63 19.60 12.89
N ALA A 33 -3.09 18.80 11.96
CA ALA A 33 -1.98 17.88 12.23
C ALA A 33 -0.67 18.65 12.46
N GLN A 34 -0.49 19.81 11.83
CA GLN A 34 0.71 20.64 12.04
C GLN A 34 0.81 21.22 13.47
N LYS A 35 -0.29 21.21 14.24
CA LYS A 35 -0.34 21.71 15.62
C LYS A 35 -0.05 20.63 16.68
N THR A 36 0.03 19.36 16.28
CA THR A 36 0.32 18.26 17.20
C THR A 36 1.83 18.04 17.32
N GLN A 37 2.31 17.76 18.53
CA GLN A 37 3.74 17.53 18.80
C GLN A 37 4.29 16.30 18.04
N GLU A 38 3.45 15.28 17.82
CA GLU A 38 3.79 14.06 17.09
C GLU A 38 2.70 13.77 16.03
N PRO A 39 2.76 14.43 14.85
CA PRO A 39 1.75 14.25 13.82
C PRO A 39 1.86 12.88 13.17
N VAL A 40 0.77 12.11 13.21
CA VAL A 40 0.67 10.82 12.53
C VAL A 40 -0.14 10.98 11.25
N ARG A 41 0.43 10.53 10.13
CA ARG A 41 -0.24 10.49 8.83
C ARG A 41 -0.47 9.05 8.39
N VAL A 42 -1.73 8.71 8.16
CA VAL A 42 -2.13 7.37 7.69
C VAL A 42 -2.57 7.48 6.24
N PHE A 43 -2.10 6.55 5.40
CA PHE A 43 -2.48 6.46 4.01
C PHE A 43 -3.22 5.15 3.76
N GLU A 44 -4.33 5.22 3.01
CA GLU A 44 -4.94 4.00 2.46
C GLU A 44 -4.06 3.55 1.28
N ARG A 45 -3.38 2.41 1.44
CA ARG A 45 -2.37 1.89 0.52
C ARG A 45 -1.18 2.84 0.33
N SER A 46 -0.32 2.54 -0.63
CA SER A 46 0.87 3.33 -0.97
C SER A 46 1.24 3.18 -2.44
N VAL A 47 2.06 4.09 -2.97
CA VAL A 47 2.61 3.97 -4.34
C VAL A 47 3.33 2.63 -4.53
N TYR A 48 3.93 2.10 -3.46
CA TYR A 48 4.55 0.78 -3.45
C TYR A 48 3.54 -0.35 -3.73
N SER A 49 2.38 -0.33 -3.09
CA SER A 49 1.35 -1.34 -3.37
C SER A 49 0.79 -1.24 -4.79
N ASP A 50 0.73 -0.05 -5.38
CA ASP A 50 0.29 0.11 -6.78
C ASP A 50 1.23 -0.66 -7.72
N ARG A 51 2.56 -0.57 -7.52
CA ARG A 51 3.53 -1.35 -8.33
C ARG A 51 3.62 -2.82 -7.94
N TYR A 52 3.93 -3.10 -6.68
CA TYR A 52 4.35 -4.44 -6.25
C TYR A 52 3.19 -5.41 -6.01
N ILE A 53 1.96 -4.90 -5.92
CA ILE A 53 0.76 -5.72 -5.84
C ILE A 53 -0.05 -5.63 -7.13
N PHE A 54 -0.61 -4.47 -7.45
CA PHE A 54 -1.61 -4.38 -8.50
C PHE A 54 -1.02 -4.44 -9.90
N ALA A 55 -0.08 -3.56 -10.25
CA ALA A 55 0.53 -3.54 -11.58
C ALA A 55 1.32 -4.83 -11.84
N LYS A 56 2.09 -5.32 -10.87
CA LYS A 56 2.77 -6.62 -10.97
C LYS A 56 1.78 -7.76 -11.24
N ASN A 57 0.67 -7.83 -10.50
CA ASN A 57 -0.33 -8.86 -10.73
C ASN A 57 -0.96 -8.77 -12.12
N LEU A 58 -1.29 -7.55 -12.57
CA LEU A 58 -1.88 -7.32 -13.90
C LEU A 58 -0.92 -7.71 -15.02
N PHE A 59 0.39 -7.52 -14.85
CA PHE A 59 1.39 -8.05 -15.76
C PHE A 59 1.43 -9.58 -15.75
N GLU A 60 1.49 -10.21 -14.57
CA GLU A 60 1.56 -11.67 -14.43
C GLU A 60 0.34 -12.41 -15.02
N ILE A 61 -0.84 -11.78 -15.01
CA ILE A 61 -2.05 -12.35 -15.63
C ILE A 61 -2.29 -11.90 -17.07
N GLY A 62 -1.34 -11.19 -17.69
CA GLY A 62 -1.40 -10.81 -19.11
C GLY A 62 -2.34 -9.65 -19.43
N HIS A 63 -2.67 -8.80 -18.45
CA HIS A 63 -3.42 -7.55 -18.66
C HIS A 63 -2.53 -6.32 -18.85
N LEU A 64 -1.22 -6.45 -18.63
CA LEU A 64 -0.22 -5.50 -19.12
C LEU A 64 0.69 -6.21 -20.10
N THR A 65 0.96 -5.57 -21.23
CA THR A 65 2.00 -6.02 -22.16
C THR A 65 3.40 -5.82 -21.55
N GLU A 66 4.39 -6.48 -22.12
CA GLU A 66 5.79 -6.30 -21.70
C GLU A 66 6.24 -4.84 -21.82
N ILE A 67 5.87 -4.16 -22.91
CA ILE A 67 6.18 -2.74 -23.14
C ILE A 67 5.51 -1.87 -22.07
N GLU A 68 4.23 -2.06 -21.81
CA GLU A 68 3.52 -1.32 -20.76
C GLU A 68 4.11 -1.55 -19.38
N TRP A 69 4.54 -2.77 -19.08
CA TRP A 69 5.17 -3.10 -17.80
C TRP A 69 6.55 -2.44 -17.66
N ILE A 70 7.38 -2.44 -18.71
CA ILE A 70 8.68 -1.77 -18.70
C ILE A 70 8.48 -0.26 -18.48
N ILE A 71 7.59 0.37 -19.26
CA ILE A 71 7.31 1.81 -19.13
C ILE A 71 6.77 2.12 -17.73
N TYR A 72 5.84 1.31 -17.22
CA TYR A 72 5.28 1.49 -15.88
C TYR A 72 6.36 1.48 -14.79
N GLN A 73 7.26 0.52 -14.86
CA GLN A 73 8.35 0.40 -13.91
C GLN A 73 9.33 1.56 -14.00
N ASP A 74 9.63 2.02 -15.22
CA ASP A 74 10.57 3.11 -15.45
C ASP A 74 10.08 4.41 -14.82
N TRP A 75 8.87 4.89 -15.19
CA TRP A 75 8.35 6.13 -14.62
C TRP A 75 8.09 6.01 -13.12
N HIS A 76 7.65 4.85 -12.63
CA HIS A 76 7.45 4.65 -11.19
C HIS A 76 8.78 4.73 -10.43
N THR A 77 9.86 4.18 -10.99
CA THR A 77 11.21 4.27 -10.40
C THR A 77 11.68 5.71 -10.38
N PHE A 78 11.49 6.43 -11.49
CA PHE A 78 11.82 7.86 -11.59
C PHE A 78 11.08 8.71 -10.54
N LEU A 79 9.78 8.48 -10.34
CA LEU A 79 9.01 9.22 -9.32
C LEU A 79 9.48 8.90 -7.91
N LEU A 80 9.79 7.64 -7.60
CA LEU A 80 10.34 7.27 -6.30
C LEU A 80 11.73 7.87 -6.06
N GLN A 81 12.57 7.98 -7.08
CA GLN A 81 13.88 8.63 -6.95
C GLN A 81 13.75 10.14 -6.75
N THR A 82 12.77 10.76 -7.39
CA THR A 82 12.54 12.21 -7.33
C THR A 82 11.90 12.64 -6.00
N PHE A 83 10.98 11.82 -5.48
CA PHE A 83 10.15 12.17 -4.31
C PHE A 83 10.37 11.25 -3.10
N GLY A 84 11.39 10.38 -3.13
CA GLY A 84 11.58 9.28 -2.18
C GLY A 84 11.55 9.71 -0.71
N ASP A 85 12.24 10.79 -0.37
CA ASP A 85 12.29 11.31 1.00
C ASP A 85 10.90 11.75 1.51
N GLN A 86 10.07 12.31 0.63
CA GLN A 86 8.71 12.73 0.95
C GLN A 86 7.71 11.56 0.98
N LEU A 87 8.06 10.44 0.36
CA LEU A 87 7.27 9.21 0.28
C LEU A 87 7.76 8.11 1.23
N ALA A 88 8.74 8.43 2.08
CA ALA A 88 9.24 7.53 3.09
C ALA A 88 8.11 7.14 4.05
N LEU A 89 7.97 5.84 4.31
CA LEU A 89 6.99 5.29 5.24
C LEU A 89 7.71 4.70 6.44
N HIS A 90 7.23 5.02 7.64
CA HIS A 90 7.77 4.49 8.89
C HIS A 90 7.26 3.08 9.19
N GLY A 91 6.14 2.67 8.60
CA GLY A 91 5.57 1.35 8.86
C GLY A 91 4.40 1.02 7.94
N PHE A 92 4.11 -0.27 7.80
CA PHE A 92 2.92 -0.77 7.12
C PHE A 92 1.97 -1.44 8.11
N LEU A 93 0.68 -1.14 7.96
CA LEU A 93 -0.40 -1.89 8.61
C LEU A 93 -1.00 -2.85 7.57
N TYR A 94 -0.67 -4.14 7.66
CA TYR A 94 -1.22 -5.16 6.78
C TYR A 94 -2.49 -5.75 7.38
N LEU A 95 -3.64 -5.30 6.88
CA LEU A 95 -4.95 -5.87 7.21
C LEU A 95 -5.14 -7.19 6.45
N ARG A 96 -4.83 -8.30 7.12
CA ARG A 96 -4.81 -9.65 6.53
C ARG A 96 -6.16 -10.33 6.75
N ALA A 97 -6.78 -10.77 5.66
CA ALA A 97 -7.96 -11.63 5.67
C ALA A 97 -7.86 -12.68 4.56
N PRO A 98 -8.49 -13.85 4.73
CA PRO A 98 -8.63 -14.84 3.67
C PRO A 98 -9.33 -14.28 2.42
N PRO A 99 -8.98 -14.73 1.21
CA PRO A 99 -9.65 -14.32 -0.03
C PRO A 99 -11.17 -14.49 0.00
N GLU A 100 -11.68 -15.53 0.66
CA GLU A 100 -13.11 -15.84 0.79
C GLU A 100 -13.82 -14.76 1.60
N VAL A 101 -13.24 -14.36 2.73
CA VAL A 101 -13.77 -13.26 3.57
C VAL A 101 -13.75 -11.94 2.80
N CYS A 102 -12.67 -11.67 2.05
CA CYS A 102 -12.60 -10.51 1.18
C CYS A 102 -13.68 -10.53 0.08
N PHE A 103 -13.95 -11.70 -0.49
CA PHE A 103 -14.96 -11.90 -1.52
C PHE A 103 -16.38 -11.67 -0.98
N GLU A 104 -16.69 -12.20 0.20
CA GLU A 104 -17.95 -11.94 0.90
C GLU A 104 -18.15 -10.45 1.17
N ARG A 105 -17.13 -9.77 1.72
CA ARG A 105 -17.16 -8.32 1.97
C ARG A 105 -17.36 -7.50 0.69
N LEU A 106 -16.72 -7.91 -0.41
CA LEU A 106 -16.88 -7.28 -1.72
C LEU A 106 -18.33 -7.39 -2.20
N ARG A 107 -18.96 -8.57 -2.06
CA ARG A 107 -20.37 -8.79 -2.42
C ARG A 107 -21.32 -7.97 -1.54
N CYS A 108 -21.09 -7.93 -0.22
CA CYS A 108 -21.88 -7.11 0.69
C CYS A 108 -21.82 -5.62 0.32
N ARG A 109 -20.65 -5.12 -0.08
CA ARG A 109 -20.47 -3.72 -0.48
C ARG A 109 -21.19 -3.34 -1.79
N SER A 110 -21.49 -4.32 -2.65
CA SER A 110 -22.34 -4.17 -3.83
C SER A 110 -21.97 -3.03 -4.79
N ARG A 111 -20.67 -2.74 -4.95
CA ARG A 111 -20.20 -1.73 -5.92
C ARG A 111 -20.40 -2.24 -7.35
N PRO A 112 -21.05 -1.47 -8.25
CA PRO A 112 -21.29 -1.90 -9.63
C PRO A 112 -20.01 -2.29 -10.38
N GLU A 113 -18.93 -1.54 -10.17
CA GLU A 113 -17.63 -1.75 -10.83
C GLU A 113 -17.00 -3.11 -10.48
N GLU A 114 -17.30 -3.65 -9.29
CA GLU A 114 -16.62 -4.82 -8.73
C GLU A 114 -17.37 -6.13 -8.99
N LYS A 115 -18.51 -6.08 -9.69
CA LYS A 115 -19.35 -7.26 -9.99
C LYS A 115 -18.62 -8.36 -10.75
N GLU A 116 -17.67 -7.98 -11.61
CA GLU A 116 -16.89 -8.92 -12.43
C GLU A 116 -15.68 -9.50 -11.67
N VAL A 117 -15.38 -9.03 -10.46
CA VAL A 117 -14.27 -9.54 -9.66
C VAL A 117 -14.61 -10.94 -9.15
N ARG A 118 -13.73 -11.90 -9.40
CA ARG A 118 -13.89 -13.31 -8.99
C ARG A 118 -12.90 -13.69 -7.90
N LEU A 119 -13.23 -14.73 -7.13
CA LEU A 119 -12.38 -15.25 -6.06
C LEU A 119 -10.93 -15.53 -6.50
N PRO A 120 -10.65 -16.15 -7.68
CA PRO A 120 -9.27 -16.40 -8.10
C PRO A 120 -8.42 -15.14 -8.25
N TYR A 121 -9.03 -14.01 -8.61
CA TYR A 121 -8.31 -12.74 -8.67
C TYR A 121 -7.93 -12.25 -7.26
N LEU A 122 -8.81 -12.45 -6.28
CA LEU A 122 -8.52 -12.10 -4.88
C LEU A 122 -7.46 -13.03 -4.27
N GLU A 123 -7.46 -14.32 -4.63
CA GLU A 123 -6.41 -15.27 -4.23
C GLU A 123 -5.03 -14.83 -4.75
N GLN A 124 -4.95 -14.41 -6.02
CA GLN A 124 -3.72 -13.88 -6.60
C GLN A 124 -3.24 -12.63 -5.84
N LEU A 125 -4.13 -11.65 -5.63
CA LEU A 125 -3.79 -10.45 -4.86
C LEU A 125 -3.35 -10.79 -3.44
N HIS A 126 -4.00 -11.76 -2.79
CA HIS A 126 -3.60 -12.24 -1.47
C HIS A 126 -2.17 -12.79 -1.49
N VAL A 127 -1.83 -13.65 -2.46
CA VAL A 127 -0.46 -14.16 -2.64
C VAL A 127 0.55 -13.03 -2.81
N GLN A 128 0.25 -11.98 -3.58
CA GLN A 128 1.15 -10.83 -3.71
C GLN A 128 1.38 -10.13 -2.37
N HIS A 129 0.32 -9.91 -1.58
CA HIS A 129 0.43 -9.28 -0.26
C HIS A 129 1.23 -10.15 0.71
N GLU A 130 0.99 -11.46 0.73
CA GLU A 130 1.74 -12.42 1.57
C GLU A 130 3.22 -12.42 1.21
N ASN A 131 3.55 -12.47 -0.08
CA ASN A 131 4.93 -12.47 -0.55
C ASN A 131 5.64 -11.15 -0.23
N TRP A 132 4.93 -10.03 -0.31
CA TRP A 132 5.52 -8.72 -0.04
C TRP A 132 5.62 -8.39 1.46
N LEU A 133 4.51 -8.45 2.18
CA LEU A 133 4.38 -7.89 3.54
C LEU A 133 4.70 -8.91 4.64
N ALA A 134 4.43 -10.20 4.41
CA ALA A 134 4.65 -11.24 5.42
C ALA A 134 5.97 -12.01 5.20
N LYS A 135 6.17 -12.56 3.99
CA LYS A 135 7.33 -13.41 3.66
C LYS A 135 8.55 -12.62 3.19
N LYS A 136 8.37 -11.36 2.78
CA LYS A 136 9.42 -10.47 2.28
C LYS A 136 10.23 -11.08 1.11
N THR A 137 9.58 -11.85 0.25
CA THR A 137 10.18 -12.53 -0.91
C THR A 137 10.05 -11.75 -2.22
N THR A 138 9.13 -10.78 -2.29
CA THR A 138 9.01 -9.90 -3.46
C THR A 138 10.29 -9.08 -3.63
N MET A 139 10.88 -9.10 -4.83
CA MET A 139 12.05 -8.27 -5.14
C MET A 139 11.67 -6.79 -5.17
N ILE A 140 12.24 -6.01 -4.25
CA ILE A 140 12.02 -4.57 -4.11
C ILE A 140 13.30 -3.85 -4.52
N HIS A 141 13.18 -2.84 -5.38
CA HIS A 141 14.33 -2.11 -5.94
C HIS A 141 14.77 -0.89 -5.09
N SER A 142 14.14 -0.69 -3.93
CA SER A 142 14.45 0.38 -2.97
C SER A 142 14.86 -0.25 -1.64
N GLY A 143 16.13 -0.05 -1.24
CA GLY A 143 16.68 -0.61 0.00
C GLY A 143 15.90 -0.17 1.24
N SER A 144 15.58 1.13 1.34
CA SER A 144 14.86 1.71 2.47
C SER A 144 13.47 1.10 2.69
N LEU A 145 12.83 0.57 1.65
CA LEU A 145 11.49 -0.04 1.76
C LEU A 145 11.53 -1.45 2.36
N ARG A 146 12.65 -2.17 2.21
CA ARG A 146 12.78 -3.57 2.66
C ARG A 146 12.68 -3.67 4.18
N ASP A 147 13.29 -2.72 4.86
CA ASP A 147 13.46 -2.70 6.31
C ASP A 147 12.30 -2.01 7.04
N VAL A 148 11.32 -1.48 6.31
CA VAL A 148 10.13 -0.85 6.90
C VAL A 148 9.35 -1.89 7.73
N PRO A 149 9.11 -1.63 9.03
CA PRO A 149 8.35 -2.51 9.90
C PRO A 149 6.92 -2.76 9.37
N VAL A 150 6.41 -3.97 9.57
CA VAL A 150 5.06 -4.36 9.16
C VAL A 150 4.32 -4.92 10.37
N LEU A 151 3.18 -4.32 10.71
CA LEU A 151 2.22 -4.90 11.63
C LEU A 151 1.16 -5.68 10.86
N ILE A 152 1.11 -7.00 11.08
CA ILE A 152 0.07 -7.86 10.51
C ILE A 152 -1.11 -7.89 11.47
N LEU A 153 -2.28 -7.46 10.98
CA LEU A 153 -3.54 -7.45 11.72
C LEU A 153 -4.47 -8.47 11.08
N ASP A 154 -4.79 -9.54 11.80
CA ASP A 154 -5.81 -10.50 11.36
C ASP A 154 -7.19 -9.87 11.50
N VAL A 155 -7.80 -9.57 10.36
CA VAL A 155 -9.14 -8.98 10.26
C VAL A 155 -10.14 -9.97 9.69
N THR A 156 -9.95 -11.27 9.93
CA THR A 156 -10.91 -12.33 9.55
C THR A 156 -12.23 -12.19 10.32
N LYS A 157 -12.13 -11.88 11.62
CA LYS A 157 -13.29 -11.64 12.48
C LYS A 157 -14.00 -10.34 12.13
N ASP A 158 -15.27 -10.26 12.50
CA ASP A 158 -16.05 -9.04 12.32
C ASP A 158 -15.49 -7.93 13.23
N PHE A 159 -14.99 -6.87 12.62
CA PHE A 159 -14.52 -5.67 13.31
C PHE A 159 -15.64 -4.63 13.46
N GLU A 160 -16.63 -4.64 12.57
CA GLU A 160 -17.65 -3.59 12.52
C GLU A 160 -18.56 -3.65 13.75
N ASN A 161 -18.94 -4.87 14.18
CA ASN A 161 -19.90 -5.08 15.27
C ASN A 161 -19.32 -5.70 16.55
N ASP A 162 -18.01 -5.96 16.62
CA ASP A 162 -17.36 -6.51 17.83
C ASP A 162 -16.45 -5.48 18.53
N PRO A 163 -16.92 -4.84 19.62
CA PRO A 163 -16.11 -3.89 20.39
C PRO A 163 -14.85 -4.50 21.02
N ASN A 164 -14.81 -5.82 21.25
CA ASN A 164 -13.63 -6.48 21.78
C ASN A 164 -12.56 -6.61 20.71
N GLU A 165 -12.94 -7.01 19.49
CA GLU A 165 -12.02 -7.07 18.36
C GLU A 165 -11.53 -5.67 17.98
N GLN A 166 -12.39 -4.64 18.03
CA GLN A 166 -11.99 -3.25 17.84
C GLN A 166 -10.91 -2.81 18.83
N ARG A 167 -11.14 -3.03 20.14
CA ARG A 167 -10.17 -2.67 21.19
C ARG A 167 -8.86 -3.41 21.03
N LYS A 168 -8.91 -4.69 20.65
CA LYS A 168 -7.74 -5.52 20.41
C LYS A 168 -6.90 -4.97 19.25
N LEU A 169 -7.48 -4.76 18.07
CA LEU A 169 -6.75 -4.27 16.89
C LEU A 169 -6.20 -2.85 17.12
N VAL A 170 -7.00 -1.95 17.69
CA VAL A 170 -6.55 -0.59 18.04
C VAL A 170 -5.42 -0.63 19.06
N GLY A 171 -5.47 -1.55 20.03
CA GLY A 171 -4.39 -1.78 20.99
C GLY A 171 -3.08 -2.20 20.31
N GLN A 172 -3.14 -3.12 19.36
CA GLN A 172 -1.97 -3.55 18.57
C GLN A 172 -1.38 -2.40 17.75
N VAL A 173 -2.23 -1.60 17.08
CA VAL A 173 -1.79 -0.41 16.32
C VAL A 173 -1.11 0.60 17.25
N LYS A 174 -1.67 0.89 18.42
CA LYS A 174 -1.06 1.82 19.40
C LYS A 174 0.30 1.33 19.88
N THR A 175 0.45 0.04 20.15
CA THR A 175 1.73 -0.56 20.56
C THR A 175 2.76 -0.44 19.43
N PHE A 176 2.38 -0.76 18.21
CA PHE A 176 3.24 -0.63 17.04
C PHE A 176 3.66 0.83 16.76
N MET A 177 2.74 1.78 16.90
CA MET A 177 3.10 3.19 16.73
C MET A 177 4.15 3.66 17.74
N LYS A 178 4.08 3.20 18.99
CA LYS A 178 5.10 3.50 20.00
C LYS A 178 6.49 2.98 19.62
N THR A 179 6.55 1.79 19.00
CA THR A 179 7.85 1.24 18.55
C THR A 179 8.44 2.05 17.39
N LEU A 180 7.61 2.67 16.54
CA LEU A 180 8.09 3.51 15.44
C LEU A 180 8.61 4.87 15.90
N CYS A 181 8.09 5.43 16.99
CA CYS A 181 8.53 6.72 17.54
C CYS A 181 9.82 6.62 18.39
N SER A 182 10.35 5.42 18.61
CA SER A 182 11.48 5.17 19.52
C SER A 182 12.86 5.39 18.87
N ASP A 183 12.94 5.45 17.54
CA ASP A 183 14.21 5.63 16.81
C ASP A 183 14.42 7.10 16.42
N PRO A 184 15.52 7.76 16.85
CA PRO A 184 15.83 9.10 16.40
C PRO A 184 16.26 9.06 14.93
N LEU A 185 15.68 9.97 14.12
CA LEU A 185 16.14 10.26 12.76
C LEU A 185 17.65 10.53 12.78
N PRO A 186 18.45 9.97 11.83
CA PRO A 186 19.86 10.30 11.74
C PRO A 186 20.00 11.80 11.46
N SER A 187 20.67 12.51 12.37
CA SER A 187 21.01 13.92 12.23
C SER A 187 21.85 14.12 10.97
N VAL A 188 21.38 14.94 10.03
CA VAL A 188 22.19 15.42 8.91
C VAL A 188 23.28 16.31 9.49
N SER A 189 24.49 15.78 9.63
CA SER A 189 25.69 16.54 9.94
C SER A 189 26.04 17.39 8.72
N THR A 190 25.59 18.63 8.69
CA THR A 190 26.09 19.63 7.74
C THR A 190 27.51 20.02 8.17
N THR A 191 28.51 19.21 7.82
CA THR A 191 29.89 19.69 7.76
C THR A 191 30.02 20.60 6.55
N VAL A 192 29.85 21.90 6.78
CA VAL A 192 30.38 22.94 5.90
C VAL A 192 31.90 22.89 6.08
N SER A 193 32.59 22.31 5.11
CA SER A 193 34.04 22.49 4.96
C SER A 193 34.27 23.82 4.22
N ASN A 194 35.15 24.62 4.83
CA ASN A 194 35.58 25.97 4.42
C ASN A 194 35.92 26.15 2.94
#